data_AF-A0A9D4IWA6-F1
#
_entry.id   AF-A0A9D4IWA6-F1
#
_cell.length_a   1.000
_cell.length_b   1.000
_cell.length_c   1.000
_cell.angle_alpha   90.00
_cell.angle_beta   90.00
_cell.angle_gamma   90.00
#
_symmetry.space_group_name_H-M   'P 1'
#
loop_
_entity.id
_entity.type
_entity.pdbx_description
1 polymer ?
#
loop_
_entity_poly.entity_id
_entity_poly.type
_entity_poly.pdbx_seq_one_letter_code
_entity_poly.pdbx_strand_id
1 'polypeptide(L)'
;MVAILLAATDITSKGFKRLPSYICPDLSANIRRDIRLLLRQKKGTFPCYFFENSSTFSLPADIEDLPRHVQTQLFDEILDTDVEKELNDELVINWSTEITEKLGSRLYALWNRTAGDCLLDSVLQATWGILDIDNTLRGALASTLHECGNCFYHRWKEYEKRQADLLKFTLDESQWQRDWALLLKLASQPGASLEQLHIFALAHILRRPIIIYGVKVVKSFRGESIDFARFEGVYLPFLWERNFCYKSPITLGYTRGHFSALVPMELDTNMPLGAGANIDNAPDEQVFYLPLVDHEGVFLPIHFISGAEANPDETIFRRWFDCIVTQEGHFVAIQHVGKCPIMVKQMLDVWLDHYRQKAASSDADNIGTQGFSTDGDSDQD
;
A
#
# COMPACT_ATOMS: atom_id res chain seq x y z
N MET A 1 -3.74 21.37 24.17
CA MET A 1 -4.58 22.20 23.27
C MET A 1 -3.78 22.86 22.15
N VAL A 2 -2.60 23.45 22.41
CA VAL A 2 -1.76 24.07 21.35
C VAL A 2 -1.23 23.06 20.32
N ALA A 3 -0.91 21.83 20.71
CA ALA A 3 -0.46 20.78 19.79
C ALA A 3 -1.55 20.28 18.82
N ILE A 4 -2.84 20.35 19.21
CA ILE A 4 -3.97 19.99 18.33
C ILE A 4 -4.20 21.09 17.29
N LEU A 5 -3.99 22.35 17.69
CA LEU A 5 -4.04 23.50 16.77
C LEU A 5 -2.86 23.51 15.79
N LEU A 6 -1.67 23.04 16.20
CA LEU A 6 -0.51 22.97 15.30
C LEU A 6 -0.63 21.85 14.24
N ALA A 7 -1.20 20.69 14.62
CA ALA A 7 -1.57 19.65 13.66
C ALA A 7 -2.67 20.13 12.69
N ALA A 8 -3.53 21.06 13.10
CA ALA A 8 -4.51 21.70 12.23
C ALA A 8 -3.91 22.78 11.34
N THR A 9 -2.80 23.43 11.73
CA THR A 9 -2.14 24.44 10.90
C THR A 9 -1.22 23.85 9.84
N ASP A 10 -0.61 22.68 10.04
CA ASP A 10 0.15 22.00 8.96
C ASP A 10 -0.77 21.44 7.85
N ILE A 11 -2.08 21.34 8.12
CA ILE A 11 -3.10 21.03 7.11
C ILE A 11 -3.36 22.24 6.18
N THR A 12 -2.90 23.44 6.53
CA THR A 12 -3.23 24.65 5.75
C THR A 12 -2.28 24.95 4.57
N SER A 13 -1.18 24.21 4.41
CA SER A 13 -0.23 24.43 3.29
C SER A 13 -0.17 23.29 2.25
N LYS A 14 -0.91 22.19 2.45
CA LYS A 14 -1.10 21.11 1.47
C LYS A 14 -2.61 20.95 1.27
N GLY A 15 -3.07 20.77 0.04
CA GLY A 15 -4.51 20.67 -0.28
C GLY A 15 -5.27 19.72 0.67
N PHE A 16 -6.51 20.08 1.01
CA PHE A 16 -7.34 19.34 1.97
C PHE A 16 -7.56 17.89 1.51
N LYS A 17 -6.86 16.93 2.13
CA LYS A 17 -6.96 15.49 1.79
C LYS A 17 -8.31 14.91 2.22
N ARG A 18 -8.94 14.10 1.36
CA ARG A 18 -10.26 13.49 1.60
C ARG A 18 -10.27 12.00 1.30
N LEU A 19 -9.80 11.22 2.27
CA LEU A 19 -9.89 9.77 2.20
C LEU A 19 -11.34 9.29 2.40
N PRO A 20 -11.73 8.12 1.85
CA PRO A 20 -13.06 7.53 2.09
C PRO A 20 -13.42 7.44 3.58
N SER A 21 -12.43 7.07 4.41
CA SER A 21 -12.60 6.95 5.86
C SER A 21 -12.91 8.26 6.59
N TYR A 22 -12.60 9.42 5.98
CA TYR A 22 -12.86 10.74 6.56
C TYR A 22 -14.27 11.26 6.25
N ILE A 23 -14.86 10.86 5.13
CA ILE A 23 -16.23 11.26 4.76
C ILE A 23 -17.26 10.53 5.64
N CYS A 24 -16.99 9.26 5.98
CA CYS A 24 -17.88 8.45 6.81
C CYS A 24 -17.18 7.89 8.06
N PRO A 25 -16.99 8.70 9.12
CA PRO A 25 -16.32 8.27 10.36
C PRO A 25 -17.00 7.07 11.03
N ASP A 26 -18.32 6.98 10.99
CA ASP A 26 -19.08 5.90 11.62
C ASP A 26 -18.89 4.56 10.90
N LEU A 27 -18.95 4.57 9.55
CA LEU A 27 -18.64 3.38 8.75
C LEU A 27 -17.19 2.96 8.94
N SER A 28 -16.23 3.91 8.93
CA SER A 28 -14.82 3.57 9.14
C SER A 28 -14.56 2.99 10.53
N ALA A 29 -15.25 3.47 11.58
CA ALA A 29 -15.18 2.90 12.92
C ALA A 29 -15.73 1.47 12.99
N ASN A 30 -16.83 1.20 12.29
CA ASN A 30 -17.38 -0.15 12.21
C ASN A 30 -16.47 -1.11 11.44
N ILE A 31 -15.87 -0.66 10.33
CA ILE A 31 -14.86 -1.45 9.59
C ILE A 31 -13.67 -1.78 10.51
N ARG A 32 -13.17 -0.82 11.30
CA ARG A 32 -12.10 -1.07 12.30
C ARG A 32 -12.51 -2.09 13.34
N ARG A 33 -13.77 -2.05 13.80
CA ARG A 33 -14.33 -3.06 14.73
C ARG A 33 -14.34 -4.45 14.11
N ASP A 34 -14.76 -4.58 12.85
CA ASP A 34 -14.78 -5.85 12.14
C ASP A 34 -13.37 -6.40 11.90
N ILE A 35 -12.42 -5.55 11.49
CA ILE A 35 -11.00 -5.91 11.36
C ILE A 35 -10.46 -6.48 12.67
N ARG A 36 -10.78 -5.85 13.81
CA ARG A 36 -10.38 -6.36 15.13
C ARG A 36 -10.95 -7.76 15.41
N LEU A 37 -12.18 -8.04 14.95
CA LEU A 37 -12.82 -9.35 15.12
C LEU A 37 -12.23 -10.42 14.19
N LEU A 38 -11.70 -10.03 13.01
CA LEU A 38 -10.99 -10.91 12.08
C LEU A 38 -9.61 -11.32 12.59
N LEU A 39 -9.04 -10.55 13.51
CA LEU A 39 -7.73 -10.82 14.06
C LEU A 39 -7.80 -11.94 15.11
N ARG A 40 -7.04 -13.00 14.87
CA ARG A 40 -6.92 -14.17 15.74
C ARG A 40 -5.48 -14.37 16.17
N GLN A 41 -5.29 -15.14 17.23
CA GLN A 41 -3.98 -15.60 17.65
C GLN A 41 -3.87 -17.10 17.46
N LYS A 42 -2.79 -17.56 16.82
CA LYS A 42 -2.55 -18.98 16.63
C LYS A 42 -2.25 -19.64 17.98
N LYS A 43 -2.83 -20.81 18.25
CA LYS A 43 -2.45 -21.63 19.40
C LYS A 43 -1.25 -22.51 19.05
N GLY A 44 -0.32 -22.68 19.99
CA GLY A 44 0.81 -23.60 19.86
C GLY A 44 2.16 -22.90 20.06
N THR A 45 3.19 -23.43 19.40
CA THR A 45 4.61 -23.01 19.55
C THR A 45 4.95 -21.69 18.85
N PHE A 46 4.07 -21.21 17.97
CA PHE A 46 4.20 -19.92 17.29
C PHE A 46 2.89 -19.13 17.45
N PRO A 47 2.71 -18.42 18.58
CA PRO A 47 1.49 -17.70 18.92
C PRO A 47 1.34 -16.37 18.17
N CYS A 48 1.60 -16.38 16.87
CA CYS A 48 1.54 -15.21 16.01
C CYS A 48 0.09 -14.80 15.78
N TYR A 49 -0.17 -13.49 15.80
CA TYR A 49 -1.46 -12.96 15.36
C TYR A 49 -1.61 -13.14 13.86
N PHE A 50 -2.83 -13.35 13.40
CA PHE A 50 -3.14 -13.46 11.98
C PHE A 50 -4.58 -13.05 11.68
N PHE A 51 -4.83 -12.55 10.47
CA PHE A 51 -6.18 -12.33 9.98
C PHE A 51 -6.79 -13.62 9.43
N GLU A 52 -8.02 -13.90 9.84
CA GLU A 52 -8.77 -15.08 9.39
C GLU A 52 -9.08 -15.01 7.89
N ASN A 53 -9.44 -13.82 7.41
CA ASN A 53 -9.75 -13.50 6.02
C ASN A 53 -8.85 -12.37 5.49
N SER A 54 -8.62 -12.35 4.18
CA SER A 54 -7.89 -11.29 3.49
C SER A 54 -8.83 -10.46 2.61
N SER A 55 -8.52 -9.17 2.48
CA SER A 55 -9.11 -8.22 1.52
C SER A 55 -7.98 -7.51 0.78
N THR A 56 -8.22 -7.11 -0.46
CA THR A 56 -7.31 -6.25 -1.25
C THR A 56 -8.12 -5.05 -1.69
N PHE A 57 -7.60 -3.85 -1.50
CA PHE A 57 -8.27 -2.62 -1.90
C PHE A 57 -7.83 -2.19 -3.30
N SER A 58 -8.79 -1.68 -4.07
CA SER A 58 -8.63 -1.07 -5.38
C SER A 58 -9.45 0.22 -5.44
N LEU A 59 -9.01 1.17 -6.26
CA LEU A 59 -9.83 2.34 -6.57
C LEU A 59 -11.03 1.92 -7.43
N PRO A 60 -12.25 2.39 -7.13
CA PRO A 60 -13.45 1.98 -7.87
C PRO A 60 -13.44 2.50 -9.31
N ALA A 61 -13.90 1.67 -10.26
CA ALA A 61 -13.99 2.01 -11.68
C ALA A 61 -14.91 3.23 -11.94
N ASP A 62 -15.95 3.40 -11.11
CA ASP A 62 -16.88 4.54 -11.11
C ASP A 62 -16.21 5.93 -11.07
N ILE A 63 -14.93 6.02 -10.72
CA ILE A 63 -14.16 7.27 -10.81
C ILE A 63 -14.08 7.74 -12.28
N GLU A 64 -13.97 6.82 -13.23
CA GLU A 64 -13.88 7.12 -14.66
C GLU A 64 -15.16 7.78 -15.21
N ASP A 65 -16.32 7.54 -14.57
CA ASP A 65 -17.61 8.13 -14.92
C ASP A 65 -17.75 9.60 -14.49
N LEU A 66 -16.88 10.09 -13.59
CA LEU A 66 -16.92 11.46 -13.11
C LEU A 66 -16.41 12.44 -14.18
N PRO A 67 -16.87 13.71 -14.22
CA PRO A 67 -16.28 14.71 -15.10
C PRO A 67 -14.78 14.91 -14.84
N ARG A 68 -13.99 15.15 -15.88
CA ARG A 68 -12.52 15.26 -15.79
C ARG A 68 -12.02 16.20 -14.69
N HIS A 69 -12.66 17.37 -14.52
CA HIS A 69 -12.25 18.33 -13.49
C HIS A 69 -12.48 17.78 -12.06
N VAL A 70 -13.52 16.97 -11.87
CA VAL A 70 -13.82 16.30 -10.59
C VAL A 70 -12.89 15.12 -10.37
N GLN A 71 -12.54 14.36 -11.42
CA GLN A 71 -11.51 13.31 -11.32
C GLN A 71 -10.18 13.89 -10.86
N THR A 72 -9.71 15.00 -11.47
CA THR A 72 -8.48 15.68 -11.05
C THR A 72 -8.54 16.08 -9.59
N GLN A 73 -9.65 16.71 -9.15
CA GLN A 73 -9.83 17.07 -7.75
C GLN A 73 -9.83 15.85 -6.83
N LEU A 74 -10.51 14.77 -7.21
CA LEU A 74 -10.55 13.53 -6.43
C LEU A 74 -9.15 12.95 -6.26
N PHE A 75 -8.37 12.85 -7.34
CA PHE A 75 -7.00 12.36 -7.28
C PHE A 75 -6.10 13.27 -6.42
N ASP A 76 -6.22 14.60 -6.53
CA ASP A 76 -5.49 15.54 -5.68
C ASP A 76 -5.83 15.35 -4.18
N GLU A 77 -7.08 14.98 -3.88
CA GLU A 77 -7.58 14.80 -2.51
C GLU A 77 -7.26 13.41 -1.92
N ILE A 78 -7.12 12.34 -2.72
CA ILE A 78 -6.86 10.96 -2.23
C ILE A 78 -5.41 10.49 -2.42
N LEU A 79 -4.70 10.93 -3.46
CA LEU A 79 -3.36 10.45 -3.79
C LEU A 79 -2.27 11.26 -3.13
N ASP A 80 -1.12 10.63 -2.91
CA ASP A 80 0.12 11.34 -2.60
C ASP A 80 0.90 11.60 -3.90
N THR A 81 0.65 12.76 -4.50
CA THR A 81 1.27 13.17 -5.76
C THR A 81 2.78 13.34 -5.65
N ASP A 82 3.31 13.68 -4.47
CA ASP A 82 4.75 13.84 -4.25
C ASP A 82 5.43 12.46 -4.30
N VAL A 83 4.86 11.48 -3.59
CA VAL A 83 5.34 10.09 -3.56
C VAL A 83 5.20 9.45 -4.94
N GLU A 84 4.03 9.59 -5.57
CA GLU A 84 3.78 9.03 -6.89
C GLU A 84 4.78 9.58 -7.92
N LYS A 85 4.98 10.90 -7.94
CA LYS A 85 5.95 11.51 -8.85
C LYS A 85 7.36 10.97 -8.64
N GLU A 86 7.84 10.92 -7.40
CA GLU A 86 9.19 10.43 -7.09
C GLU A 86 9.39 8.96 -7.50
N LEU A 87 8.41 8.09 -7.24
CA LEU A 87 8.50 6.69 -7.63
C LEU A 87 8.42 6.46 -9.15
N ASN A 88 7.66 7.28 -9.89
CA ASN A 88 7.61 7.22 -11.35
C ASN A 88 8.90 7.77 -11.98
N ASP A 89 9.38 8.94 -11.51
CA ASP A 89 10.57 9.61 -12.06
C ASP A 89 11.84 8.75 -11.90
N GLU A 90 11.93 7.98 -10.81
CA GLU A 90 13.05 7.06 -10.53
C GLU A 90 12.83 5.64 -11.11
N LEU A 91 11.80 5.44 -11.95
CA LEU A 91 11.45 4.15 -12.58
C LEU A 91 11.25 3.00 -11.58
N VAL A 92 10.72 3.31 -10.40
CA VAL A 92 10.45 2.34 -9.32
C VAL A 92 9.07 1.69 -9.52
N ILE A 93 8.08 2.47 -9.95
CA ILE A 93 6.74 1.98 -10.30
C ILE A 93 6.35 2.43 -11.71
N ASN A 94 5.35 1.76 -12.30
CA ASN A 94 4.70 2.17 -13.54
C ASN A 94 5.63 2.41 -14.75
N TRP A 95 6.83 1.80 -14.76
CA TRP A 95 7.83 1.99 -15.81
C TRP A 95 7.54 1.17 -17.08
N SER A 96 6.72 0.12 -17.00
CA SER A 96 6.35 -0.75 -18.13
C SER A 96 4.98 -0.39 -18.68
N THR A 97 4.94 0.14 -19.90
CA THR A 97 3.69 0.45 -20.62
C THR A 97 2.81 -0.79 -20.82
N GLU A 98 3.41 -1.96 -21.02
CA GLU A 98 2.66 -3.22 -21.10
C GLU A 98 1.86 -3.48 -19.83
N ILE A 99 2.52 -3.39 -18.68
CA ILE A 99 1.89 -3.68 -17.38
C ILE A 99 0.89 -2.59 -17.03
N THR A 100 1.24 -1.32 -17.20
CA THR A 100 0.39 -0.21 -16.75
C THR A 100 -0.81 0.04 -17.65
N GLU A 101 -0.62 0.07 -18.97
CA GLU A 101 -1.65 0.49 -19.92
C GLU A 101 -2.33 -0.71 -20.59
N LYS A 102 -1.56 -1.67 -21.12
CA LYS A 102 -2.15 -2.81 -21.84
C LYS A 102 -2.84 -3.80 -20.91
N LEU A 103 -2.23 -4.05 -19.75
CA LEU A 103 -2.75 -4.95 -18.72
C LEU A 103 -3.52 -4.21 -17.60
N GLY A 104 -3.68 -2.89 -17.72
CA GLY A 104 -4.47 -2.09 -16.78
C GLY A 104 -3.97 -2.14 -15.32
N SER A 105 -2.69 -2.42 -15.09
CA SER A 105 -2.12 -2.62 -13.74
C SER A 105 -1.33 -1.41 -13.26
N ARG A 106 -1.79 -0.20 -13.59
CA ARG A 106 -1.22 1.04 -13.06
C ARG A 106 -1.43 1.11 -11.55
N LEU A 107 -0.38 1.44 -10.81
CA LEU A 107 -0.41 1.64 -9.36
C LEU A 107 -0.52 3.11 -9.00
N TYR A 108 -1.41 3.41 -8.05
CA TYR A 108 -1.66 4.73 -7.49
C TYR A 108 -1.21 4.77 -6.03
N ALA A 109 -0.46 5.82 -5.65
CA ALA A 109 0.00 6.00 -4.28
C ALA A 109 -1.07 6.72 -3.44
N LEU A 110 -1.71 6.02 -2.52
CA LEU A 110 -2.68 6.62 -1.62
C LEU A 110 -1.99 7.47 -0.55
N TRP A 111 -2.55 8.64 -0.29
CA TRP A 111 -2.09 9.50 0.79
C TRP A 111 -2.45 8.91 2.16
N ASN A 112 -1.56 9.05 3.14
CA ASN A 112 -1.84 8.81 4.55
C ASN A 112 -1.11 9.83 5.44
N ARG A 113 -1.31 9.73 6.77
CA ARG A 113 -0.73 10.67 7.72
C ARG A 113 0.79 10.50 7.83
N THR A 114 1.51 11.62 7.90
CA THR A 114 2.98 11.65 8.03
C THR A 114 3.47 11.71 9.48
N ALA A 115 2.57 11.71 10.47
CA ALA A 115 2.88 11.83 11.90
C ALA A 115 3.29 10.50 12.57
N GLY A 116 4.03 9.64 11.86
CA GLY A 116 4.29 8.26 12.25
C GLY A 116 3.17 7.30 11.81
N ASP A 117 3.34 6.00 12.07
CA ASP A 117 2.37 4.94 11.74
C ASP A 117 2.06 4.66 10.26
N CYS A 118 2.67 5.42 9.33
CA CYS A 118 2.43 5.30 7.89
C CYS A 118 2.54 3.87 7.32
N LEU A 119 3.42 3.01 7.86
CA LEU A 119 3.48 1.60 7.45
C LEU A 119 2.16 0.86 7.73
N LEU A 120 1.59 1.03 8.93
CA LEU A 120 0.38 0.33 9.35
C LEU A 120 -0.85 0.87 8.64
N ASP A 121 -0.89 2.20 8.47
CA ASP A 121 -1.90 2.87 7.67
C ASP A 121 -1.86 2.40 6.22
N SER A 122 -0.68 2.32 5.61
CA SER A 122 -0.52 1.82 4.23
C SER A 122 -0.98 0.37 4.08
N VAL A 123 -0.68 -0.48 5.07
CA VAL A 123 -1.13 -1.88 5.05
C VAL A 123 -2.66 -1.97 5.14
N LEU A 124 -3.31 -1.24 6.06
CA LEU A 124 -4.76 -1.23 6.16
C LEU A 124 -5.45 -0.56 4.97
N GLN A 125 -4.81 0.44 4.34
CA GLN A 125 -5.29 1.04 3.10
C GLN A 125 -5.24 0.05 1.94
N ALA A 126 -4.11 -0.63 1.73
CA ALA A 126 -3.94 -1.62 0.66
C ALA A 126 -4.85 -2.86 0.80
N THR A 127 -5.49 -3.04 1.96
CA THR A 127 -6.35 -4.19 2.26
C THR A 127 -7.82 -3.81 2.40
N TRP A 128 -8.17 -2.94 3.35
CA TRP A 128 -9.55 -2.53 3.67
C TRP A 128 -9.85 -1.06 3.34
N GLY A 129 -8.92 -0.32 2.75
CA GLY A 129 -9.15 1.08 2.34
C GLY A 129 -9.25 2.08 3.50
N ILE A 130 -8.75 1.73 4.69
CA ILE A 130 -8.82 2.58 5.89
C ILE A 130 -7.47 2.70 6.61
N LEU A 131 -7.37 3.63 7.55
CA LEU A 131 -6.17 3.87 8.38
C LEU A 131 -6.22 3.10 9.72
N ASP A 132 -5.07 2.81 10.33
CA ASP A 132 -4.95 2.18 11.66
C ASP A 132 -5.06 3.22 12.78
N ILE A 133 -6.18 3.95 12.79
CA ILE A 133 -6.42 5.02 13.79
C ILE A 133 -6.50 4.44 15.21
N ASP A 134 -7.05 3.24 15.35
CA ASP A 134 -7.27 2.59 16.65
C ASP A 134 -6.06 1.75 17.12
N ASN A 135 -4.92 1.79 16.40
CA ASN A 135 -3.71 1.01 16.68
C ASN A 135 -3.97 -0.50 16.84
N THR A 136 -4.96 -1.03 16.12
CA THR A 136 -5.32 -2.45 16.23
C THR A 136 -4.26 -3.31 15.55
N LEU A 137 -3.80 -2.88 14.36
CA LEU A 137 -2.71 -3.58 13.68
C LEU A 137 -1.38 -3.33 14.41
N ARG A 138 -1.13 -2.12 14.93
CA ARG A 138 0.05 -1.84 15.77
C ARG A 138 0.13 -2.75 16.99
N GLY A 139 -0.97 -2.90 17.72
CA GLY A 139 -1.05 -3.75 18.89
C GLY A 139 -0.79 -5.23 18.56
N ALA A 140 -1.34 -5.70 17.43
CA ALA A 140 -1.11 -7.05 16.93
C ALA A 140 0.36 -7.31 16.57
N LEU A 141 1.00 -6.33 15.91
CA LEU A 141 2.41 -6.35 15.55
C LEU A 141 3.31 -6.42 16.79
N ALA A 142 3.09 -5.51 17.76
CA ALA A 142 3.86 -5.49 19.00
C ALA A 142 3.73 -6.81 19.76
N SER A 143 2.50 -7.30 19.95
CA SER A 143 2.24 -8.56 20.66
C SER A 143 2.88 -9.75 19.94
N THR A 144 2.78 -9.80 18.61
CA THR A 144 3.43 -10.85 17.80
C THR A 144 4.95 -10.88 17.98
N LEU A 145 5.60 -9.71 17.95
CA LEU A 145 7.06 -9.64 18.09
C LEU A 145 7.52 -10.00 19.51
N HIS A 146 6.76 -9.64 20.54
CA HIS A 146 7.07 -10.02 21.92
C HIS A 146 6.84 -11.53 22.17
N GLU A 147 5.71 -12.07 21.72
CA GLU A 147 5.31 -13.45 22.01
C GLU A 147 6.02 -14.48 21.12
N CYS A 148 6.34 -14.12 19.88
CA CYS A 148 7.06 -14.97 18.92
C CYS A 148 8.53 -14.56 18.75
N GLY A 149 9.08 -13.82 19.72
CA GLY A 149 10.37 -13.17 19.60
C GLY A 149 11.52 -14.13 19.29
N ASN A 150 11.48 -15.36 19.79
CA ASN A 150 12.48 -16.40 19.48
C ASN A 150 12.57 -16.72 17.98
N CYS A 151 11.43 -16.86 17.28
CA CYS A 151 11.39 -17.18 15.86
C CYS A 151 11.84 -15.99 15.01
N PHE A 152 11.31 -14.81 15.31
CA PHE A 152 11.63 -13.59 14.57
C PHE A 152 13.08 -13.12 14.82
N TYR A 153 13.57 -13.20 16.06
CA TYR A 153 14.95 -12.87 16.40
C TYR A 153 15.94 -13.72 15.61
N HIS A 154 15.71 -15.03 15.48
CA HIS A 154 16.62 -15.89 14.74
C HIS A 154 16.70 -15.48 13.26
N ARG A 155 15.55 -15.23 12.61
CA ARG A 155 15.48 -14.75 11.22
C ARG A 155 16.12 -13.39 11.05
N TRP A 156 15.83 -12.46 11.95
CA TRP A 156 16.38 -11.11 11.96
C TRP A 156 17.91 -11.13 12.14
N LYS A 157 18.42 -11.87 13.13
CA LYS A 157 19.86 -11.98 13.39
C LYS A 157 20.61 -12.60 12.22
N GLU A 158 20.06 -13.64 11.59
CA GLU A 158 20.64 -14.25 10.39
C GLU A 158 20.71 -13.25 9.23
N TYR A 159 19.65 -12.47 9.03
CA TYR A 159 19.59 -11.43 8.01
C TYR A 159 20.61 -10.32 8.27
N GLU A 160 20.61 -9.70 9.46
CA GLU A 160 21.53 -8.62 9.82
C GLU A 160 22.99 -9.08 9.82
N LYS A 161 23.25 -10.31 10.28
CA LYS A 161 24.60 -10.87 10.24
C LYS A 161 25.12 -10.94 8.80
N ARG A 162 24.30 -11.34 7.83
CA ARG A 162 24.72 -11.30 6.41
C ARG A 162 25.04 -9.89 5.93
N GLN A 163 24.23 -8.91 6.31
CA GLN A 163 24.50 -7.52 5.95
C GLN A 163 25.82 -7.04 6.57
N ALA A 164 26.10 -7.40 7.82
CA ALA A 164 27.36 -7.09 8.49
C ALA A 164 28.56 -7.79 7.85
N ASP A 165 28.41 -9.07 7.48
CA ASP A 165 29.44 -9.87 6.81
C ASP A 165 29.81 -9.28 5.44
N LEU A 166 28.84 -8.78 4.67
CA LEU A 166 29.07 -8.06 3.40
C LEU A 166 29.91 -6.79 3.60
N LEU A 167 29.72 -6.12 4.74
CA LEU A 167 30.47 -4.93 5.15
C LEU A 167 31.74 -5.27 5.96
N LYS A 168 32.07 -6.56 6.09
CA LYS A 168 33.26 -7.09 6.77
C LYS A 168 33.37 -6.69 8.25
N PHE A 169 32.24 -6.60 8.95
CA PHE A 169 32.22 -6.42 10.40
C PHE A 169 31.33 -7.46 11.10
N THR A 170 31.49 -7.60 12.41
CA THR A 170 30.69 -8.50 13.24
C THR A 170 30.20 -7.76 14.47
N LEU A 171 29.03 -8.16 14.96
CA LEU A 171 28.42 -7.61 16.16
C LEU A 171 28.52 -8.63 17.30
N ASP A 172 28.75 -8.12 18.52
CA ASP A 172 28.77 -8.95 19.72
C ASP A 172 27.34 -9.31 20.20
N GLU A 173 27.21 -10.33 21.05
CA GLU A 173 25.89 -10.76 21.58
C GLU A 173 25.15 -9.64 22.34
N SER A 174 25.87 -8.73 22.99
CA SER A 174 25.24 -7.63 23.72
C SER A 174 24.62 -6.60 22.77
N GLN A 175 25.25 -6.34 21.62
CA GLN A 175 24.72 -5.49 20.56
C GLN A 175 23.46 -6.11 19.97
N TRP A 176 23.50 -7.40 19.62
CA TRP A 176 22.32 -8.12 19.12
C TRP A 176 21.12 -8.01 20.06
N GLN A 177 21.32 -8.17 21.37
CA GLN A 177 20.24 -8.05 22.35
C GLN A 177 19.72 -6.61 22.49
N ARG A 178 20.61 -5.60 22.41
CA ARG A 178 20.20 -4.19 22.46
C ARG A 178 19.37 -3.79 21.23
N ASP A 179 19.83 -4.17 20.04
CA ASP A 179 19.16 -3.84 18.79
C ASP A 179 17.81 -4.55 18.70
N TRP A 180 17.75 -5.82 19.12
CA TRP A 180 16.49 -6.54 19.24
C TRP A 180 15.51 -5.85 20.22
N ALA A 181 15.99 -5.44 21.40
CA ALA A 181 15.15 -4.74 22.36
C ALA A 181 14.65 -3.38 21.83
N LEU A 182 15.45 -2.70 21.00
CA LEU A 182 15.04 -1.47 20.32
C LEU A 182 13.90 -1.76 19.33
N LEU A 183 14.00 -2.80 18.51
CA LEU A 183 12.95 -3.20 17.57
C LEU A 183 11.63 -3.50 18.29
N LEU A 184 11.67 -4.25 19.39
CA LEU A 184 10.48 -4.51 20.22
C LEU A 184 9.86 -3.22 20.78
N LYS A 185 10.71 -2.25 21.19
CA LYS A 185 10.27 -0.96 21.68
C LYS A 185 9.61 -0.14 20.57
N LEU A 186 10.18 -0.10 19.36
CA LEU A 186 9.62 0.60 18.22
C LEU A 186 8.21 0.10 17.90
N ALA A 187 7.99 -1.22 17.84
CA ALA A 187 6.66 -1.78 17.62
C ALA A 187 5.65 -1.34 18.70
N SER A 188 6.07 -1.29 19.95
CA SER A 188 5.23 -1.00 21.11
C SER A 188 4.91 0.48 21.32
N GLN A 189 5.65 1.39 20.69
CA GLN A 189 5.53 2.84 20.90
C GLN A 189 4.76 3.51 19.73
N PRO A 190 3.50 3.95 19.92
CA PRO A 190 2.73 4.64 18.87
C PRO A 190 3.49 5.83 18.26
N GLY A 191 3.35 6.02 16.95
CA GLY A 191 4.06 7.04 16.17
C GLY A 191 5.55 6.74 15.89
N ALA A 192 6.17 5.73 16.52
CA ALA A 192 7.57 5.39 16.24
C ALA A 192 7.71 4.77 14.83
N SER A 193 8.79 5.14 14.14
CA SER A 193 9.17 4.59 12.83
C SER A 193 9.47 3.11 12.91
N LEU A 194 8.98 2.35 11.94
CA LEU A 194 9.11 0.91 11.86
C LEU A 194 10.11 0.51 10.77
N GLU A 195 10.89 -0.52 11.07
CA GLU A 195 11.92 -1.10 10.20
C GLU A 195 11.46 -2.38 9.47
N GLN A 196 12.33 -2.95 8.62
CA GLN A 196 12.11 -4.11 7.75
C GLN A 196 11.53 -5.32 8.50
N LEU A 197 11.99 -5.57 9.73
CA LEU A 197 11.48 -6.67 10.57
C LEU A 197 9.98 -6.54 10.82
N HIS A 198 9.48 -5.32 10.97
CA HIS A 198 8.06 -5.07 11.21
C HIS A 198 7.24 -5.38 9.96
N ILE A 199 7.76 -5.08 8.76
CA ILE A 199 7.13 -5.47 7.49
C ILE A 199 7.09 -6.99 7.38
N PHE A 200 8.18 -7.67 7.73
CA PHE A 200 8.24 -9.12 7.77
C PHE A 200 7.20 -9.71 8.73
N ALA A 201 7.08 -9.19 9.95
CA ALA A 201 6.06 -9.62 10.90
C ALA A 201 4.63 -9.32 10.40
N LEU A 202 4.40 -8.17 9.76
CA LEU A 202 3.11 -7.82 9.14
C LEU A 202 2.73 -8.82 8.03
N ALA A 203 3.67 -9.27 7.20
CA ALA A 203 3.39 -10.30 6.20
C ALA A 203 2.85 -11.60 6.84
N HIS A 204 3.34 -11.96 8.04
CA HIS A 204 2.81 -13.10 8.81
C HIS A 204 1.42 -12.83 9.38
N ILE A 205 1.16 -11.62 9.87
CA ILE A 205 -0.15 -11.23 10.38
C ILE A 205 -1.19 -11.23 9.26
N LEU A 206 -0.83 -10.74 8.08
CA LEU A 206 -1.71 -10.78 6.90
C LEU A 206 -1.80 -12.16 6.25
N ARG A 207 -0.90 -13.09 6.60
CA ARG A 207 -0.73 -14.39 5.93
C ARG A 207 -0.55 -14.26 4.42
N ARG A 208 0.07 -13.18 3.94
CA ARG A 208 0.28 -12.95 2.50
C ARG A 208 1.56 -12.15 2.26
N PRO A 209 2.18 -12.26 1.08
CA PRO A 209 3.35 -11.48 0.73
C PRO A 209 3.09 -9.96 0.73
N ILE A 210 4.11 -9.20 1.10
CA ILE A 210 4.15 -7.74 0.93
C ILE A 210 5.30 -7.41 -0.02
N ILE A 211 5.00 -6.65 -1.07
CA ILE A 211 5.99 -6.12 -2.01
C ILE A 211 6.17 -4.64 -1.70
N ILE A 212 7.42 -4.22 -1.47
CA ILE A 212 7.77 -2.82 -1.29
C ILE A 212 8.52 -2.35 -2.53
N TYR A 213 7.93 -1.38 -3.22
CA TYR A 213 8.61 -0.62 -4.27
C TYR A 213 9.12 0.68 -3.63
N GLY A 214 10.42 0.92 -3.66
CA GLY A 214 10.97 2.10 -2.99
C GLY A 214 12.25 2.58 -3.62
N VAL A 215 12.55 3.86 -3.41
CA VAL A 215 13.84 4.42 -3.84
C VAL A 215 14.98 3.71 -3.13
N LYS A 216 16.02 3.31 -3.85
CA LYS A 216 17.20 2.61 -3.29
C LYS A 216 18.07 3.55 -2.44
N VAL A 217 18.05 4.85 -2.71
CA VAL A 217 18.89 5.85 -2.03
C VAL A 217 18.02 6.98 -1.49
N VAL A 218 18.16 7.27 -0.20
CA VAL A 218 17.53 8.43 0.44
C VAL A 218 18.35 9.67 0.13
N LYS A 219 17.72 10.64 -0.53
CA LYS A 219 18.34 11.93 -0.87
C LYS A 219 17.98 12.99 0.19
N SER A 220 18.93 13.87 0.47
CA SER A 220 18.77 15.10 1.23
C SER A 220 17.83 16.08 0.52
N PHE A 221 17.34 17.10 1.22
CA PHE A 221 16.62 18.23 0.61
C PHE A 221 17.46 18.97 -0.45
N ARG A 222 18.78 18.81 -0.41
CA ARG A 222 19.73 19.34 -1.41
C ARG A 222 20.02 18.37 -2.57
N GLY A 223 19.41 17.17 -2.56
CA GLY A 223 19.64 16.12 -3.56
C GLY A 223 20.84 15.20 -3.30
N GLU A 224 21.57 15.40 -2.19
CA GLU A 224 22.73 14.57 -1.83
C GLU A 224 22.31 13.20 -1.28
N SER A 225 22.97 12.13 -1.71
CA SER A 225 22.72 10.77 -1.19
C SER A 225 23.15 10.65 0.27
N ILE A 226 22.20 10.42 1.17
CA ILE A 226 22.44 10.31 2.62
C ILE A 226 22.65 8.86 3.03
N ASP A 227 21.74 7.97 2.62
CA ASP A 227 21.73 6.59 3.07
C ASP A 227 21.06 5.67 2.03
N PHE A 228 21.32 4.37 2.13
CA PHE A 228 20.69 3.36 1.30
C PHE A 228 19.40 2.89 1.95
N ALA A 229 18.27 3.11 1.28
CA ALA A 229 16.97 2.64 1.73
C ALA A 229 16.85 1.13 1.46
N ARG A 230 17.09 0.33 2.51
CA ARG A 230 17.02 -1.14 2.46
C ARG A 230 15.59 -1.69 2.56
N PHE A 231 14.59 -0.95 2.08
CA PHE A 231 13.18 -1.34 2.22
C PHE A 231 12.62 -2.03 0.98
N GLU A 232 13.08 -1.64 -0.22
CA GLU A 232 12.68 -2.24 -1.48
C GLU A 232 12.88 -3.76 -1.43
N GLY A 233 11.88 -4.50 -1.91
CA GLY A 233 11.95 -5.94 -1.97
C GLY A 233 10.67 -6.64 -1.55
N VAL A 234 10.79 -7.94 -1.38
CA VAL A 234 9.69 -8.85 -1.09
C VAL A 234 9.81 -9.41 0.32
N TYR A 235 8.70 -9.36 1.06
CA TYR A 235 8.57 -9.85 2.42
C TYR A 235 7.58 -11.02 2.43
N LEU A 236 8.10 -12.22 2.69
CA LEU A 236 7.32 -13.46 2.67
C LEU A 236 7.02 -13.96 4.08
N PRO A 237 5.84 -14.54 4.35
CA PRO A 237 5.52 -15.09 5.66
C PRO A 237 6.17 -16.47 5.89
N PHE A 238 7.51 -16.53 5.85
CA PHE A 238 8.30 -17.76 5.89
C PHE A 238 8.13 -18.63 7.14
N LEU A 239 7.64 -18.06 8.25
CA LEU A 239 7.39 -18.81 9.49
C LEU A 239 6.04 -19.55 9.46
N TRP A 240 5.19 -19.28 8.47
CA TRP A 240 3.99 -20.05 8.23
C TRP A 240 4.21 -21.18 7.24
N GLU A 241 3.41 -22.24 7.37
CA GLU A 241 3.23 -23.20 6.30
C GLU A 241 2.57 -22.50 5.10
N ARG A 242 3.07 -22.79 3.90
CA ARG A 242 2.58 -22.13 2.67
C ARG A 242 1.07 -22.25 2.48
N ASN A 243 0.48 -23.41 2.76
CA ASN A 243 -0.94 -23.65 2.57
C ASN A 243 -1.82 -22.81 3.50
N PHE A 244 -1.23 -22.22 4.53
CA PHE A 244 -1.91 -21.28 5.42
C PHE A 244 -1.92 -19.84 4.87
N CYS A 245 -1.11 -19.55 3.84
CA CYS A 245 -0.91 -18.22 3.30
C CYS A 245 -1.62 -18.01 1.97
N TYR A 246 -2.07 -16.78 1.74
CA TYR A 246 -2.54 -16.31 0.44
C TYR A 246 -1.34 -16.01 -0.46
N LYS A 247 -1.49 -16.27 -1.76
CA LYS A 247 -0.47 -15.98 -2.77
C LYS A 247 -0.57 -14.58 -3.36
N SER A 248 -1.76 -13.98 -3.33
CA SER A 248 -1.94 -12.60 -3.78
C SER A 248 -1.22 -11.64 -2.83
N PRO A 249 -0.37 -10.73 -3.30
CA PRO A 249 0.35 -9.80 -2.44
C PRO A 249 -0.36 -8.46 -2.26
N ILE A 250 0.07 -7.69 -1.26
CA ILE A 250 -0.17 -6.23 -1.24
C ILE A 250 1.11 -5.48 -1.59
N THR A 251 0.95 -4.24 -2.04
CA THR A 251 2.03 -3.39 -2.55
C THR A 251 2.08 -2.08 -1.80
N LEU A 252 3.27 -1.70 -1.33
CA LEU A 252 3.51 -0.40 -0.69
C LEU A 252 4.64 0.33 -1.41
N GLY A 253 4.54 1.66 -1.44
CA GLY A 253 5.59 2.57 -1.87
C GLY A 253 6.42 3.00 -0.68
N TYR A 254 7.72 3.21 -0.87
CA TYR A 254 8.60 3.80 0.15
C TYR A 254 9.42 4.96 -0.43
N THR A 255 9.22 6.15 0.11
CA THR A 255 10.01 7.35 -0.23
C THR A 255 10.31 8.16 1.04
N ARG A 256 11.55 8.65 1.16
CA ARG A 256 11.97 9.64 2.20
C ARG A 256 11.51 9.31 3.64
N GLY A 257 11.49 8.04 4.04
CA GLY A 257 11.06 7.63 5.38
C GLY A 257 9.54 7.49 5.55
N HIS A 258 8.78 7.46 4.46
CA HIS A 258 7.33 7.36 4.45
C HIS A 258 6.86 6.17 3.61
N PHE A 259 5.82 5.48 4.10
CA PHE A 259 5.15 4.41 3.38
C PHE A 259 3.80 4.90 2.84
N SER A 260 3.46 4.47 1.63
CA SER A 260 2.16 4.70 1.01
C SER A 260 1.59 3.40 0.46
N ALA A 261 0.27 3.22 0.52
CA ALA A 261 -0.35 2.09 -0.18
C ALA A 261 -0.27 2.32 -1.69
N LEU A 262 0.22 1.32 -2.43
CA LEU A 262 0.16 1.32 -3.89
C LEU A 262 -0.97 0.39 -4.32
N VAL A 263 -2.01 0.94 -4.91
CA VAL A 263 -3.24 0.20 -5.24
C VAL A 263 -3.57 0.33 -6.72
N PRO A 264 -4.13 -0.70 -7.36
CA PRO A 264 -4.65 -0.59 -8.70
C PRO A 264 -6.02 0.12 -8.72
N MET A 265 -6.51 0.39 -9.92
CA MET A 265 -7.89 0.82 -10.17
C MET A 265 -8.65 -0.31 -10.85
N GLU A 266 -9.90 -0.53 -10.42
CA GLU A 266 -10.79 -1.51 -11.03
C GLU A 266 -11.01 -1.17 -12.51
N LEU A 267 -11.00 -2.20 -13.35
CA LEU A 267 -11.30 -2.07 -14.77
C LEU A 267 -12.82 -2.17 -14.97
N ASP A 268 -13.39 -1.32 -15.83
CA ASP A 268 -14.78 -1.47 -16.23
C ASP A 268 -14.96 -2.76 -17.03
N THR A 269 -15.74 -3.69 -16.48
CA THR A 269 -16.09 -4.98 -17.11
C THR A 269 -16.82 -4.84 -18.45
N ASN A 270 -17.29 -3.64 -18.81
CA ASN A 270 -17.95 -3.38 -20.09
C ASN A 270 -16.97 -3.00 -21.24
N MET A 271 -15.69 -2.76 -20.94
CA MET A 271 -14.70 -2.50 -21.98
C MET A 271 -14.13 -3.83 -22.50
N PRO A 272 -14.20 -4.11 -23.81
CA PRO A 272 -13.61 -5.31 -24.38
C PRO A 272 -12.08 -5.16 -24.33
N LEU A 273 -11.45 -5.67 -23.27
CA LEU A 273 -10.00 -5.79 -23.22
C LEU A 273 -9.54 -6.57 -24.46
N GLY A 274 -8.60 -5.97 -25.20
CA GLY A 274 -8.11 -6.48 -26.48
C GLY A 274 -7.74 -7.97 -26.43
N ALA A 275 -8.00 -8.66 -27.54
CA ALA A 275 -7.79 -10.08 -27.76
C ALA A 275 -6.45 -10.57 -27.16
N GLY A 276 -6.50 -11.21 -25.98
CA GLY A 276 -5.29 -11.74 -25.35
C GLY A 276 -5.45 -12.28 -23.93
N ALA A 277 -6.45 -11.84 -23.16
CA ALA A 277 -6.70 -12.41 -21.83
C ALA A 277 -7.63 -13.62 -21.95
N ASN A 278 -7.10 -14.83 -21.81
CA ASN A 278 -7.89 -16.03 -21.50
C ASN A 278 -8.51 -15.83 -20.11
N ILE A 279 -9.80 -15.48 -20.05
CA ILE A 279 -10.54 -15.32 -18.79
C ILE A 279 -11.37 -16.60 -18.57
N ASP A 280 -10.71 -17.64 -18.05
CA ASP A 280 -11.39 -18.75 -17.36
C ASP A 280 -11.61 -18.42 -15.87
N ASN A 281 -11.65 -17.13 -15.50
CA ASN A 281 -11.84 -16.68 -14.11
C ASN A 281 -13.32 -16.47 -13.79
N ALA A 282 -13.68 -16.78 -12.55
CA ALA A 282 -15.01 -16.53 -12.01
C ALA A 282 -15.42 -15.06 -12.24
N PRO A 283 -16.71 -14.78 -12.54
CA PRO A 283 -17.17 -13.49 -13.07
C PRO A 283 -16.99 -12.27 -12.15
N ASP A 284 -16.43 -12.42 -10.94
CA ASP A 284 -16.36 -11.39 -9.91
C ASP A 284 -14.92 -11.08 -9.41
N GLU A 285 -13.87 -11.59 -10.05
CA GLU A 285 -12.47 -11.42 -9.60
C GLU A 285 -11.61 -10.74 -10.68
N GLN A 286 -11.04 -9.57 -10.35
CA GLN A 286 -10.12 -8.86 -11.22
C GLN A 286 -8.67 -9.21 -10.86
N VAL A 287 -7.80 -9.20 -11.86
CA VAL A 287 -6.37 -9.51 -11.71
C VAL A 287 -5.50 -8.34 -12.14
N PHE A 288 -4.47 -8.07 -11.36
CA PHE A 288 -3.47 -7.04 -11.63
C PHE A 288 -2.07 -7.66 -11.58
N TYR A 289 -1.16 -7.11 -12.37
CA TYR A 289 0.19 -7.64 -12.55
C TYR A 289 1.21 -6.73 -11.89
N LEU A 290 1.99 -7.30 -10.97
CA LEU A 290 2.93 -6.59 -10.13
C LEU A 290 4.36 -7.05 -10.45
N PRO A 291 5.24 -6.18 -10.99
CA PRO A 291 6.63 -6.53 -11.28
C PRO A 291 7.35 -7.11 -10.05
N LEU A 292 7.97 -8.27 -10.20
CA LEU A 292 8.90 -8.83 -9.22
C LEU A 292 10.36 -8.60 -9.64
N VAL A 293 10.54 -7.80 -10.69
CA VAL A 293 11.81 -7.32 -11.22
C VAL A 293 11.77 -5.79 -11.29
N ASP A 294 12.94 -5.16 -11.24
CA ASP A 294 13.08 -3.74 -11.56
C ASP A 294 13.06 -3.49 -13.09
N HIS A 295 13.15 -2.23 -13.48
CA HIS A 295 13.12 -1.81 -14.90
C HIS A 295 14.30 -2.37 -15.73
N GLU A 296 15.35 -2.89 -15.09
CA GLU A 296 16.49 -3.55 -15.76
C GLU A 296 16.30 -5.08 -15.84
N GLY A 297 15.20 -5.61 -15.31
CA GLY A 297 14.91 -7.04 -15.29
C GLY A 297 15.58 -7.80 -14.13
N VAL A 298 16.13 -7.08 -13.14
CA VAL A 298 16.76 -7.71 -11.96
C VAL A 298 15.69 -8.02 -10.92
N PHE A 299 15.67 -9.25 -10.39
CA PHE A 299 14.72 -9.64 -9.35
C PHE A 299 14.83 -8.76 -8.10
N LEU A 300 13.67 -8.39 -7.57
CA LEU A 300 13.57 -7.72 -6.28
C LEU A 300 14.18 -8.59 -5.17
N PRO A 301 14.92 -8.00 -4.21
CA PRO A 301 15.52 -8.76 -3.14
C PRO A 301 14.44 -9.36 -2.23
N ILE A 302 14.66 -10.59 -1.76
CA ILE A 302 13.78 -11.22 -0.77
C ILE A 302 14.37 -11.04 0.62
N HIS A 303 13.64 -10.34 1.49
CA HIS A 303 14.07 -10.08 2.86
C HIS A 303 13.90 -11.30 3.75
N PHE A 304 14.79 -11.45 4.73
CA PHE A 304 14.78 -12.53 5.75
C PHE A 304 14.80 -13.97 5.21
N ILE A 305 15.22 -14.16 3.95
CA ILE A 305 15.44 -15.47 3.35
C ILE A 305 16.53 -16.25 4.10
N SER A 306 16.39 -17.56 4.23
CA SER A 306 17.41 -18.42 4.88
C SER A 306 18.61 -18.66 3.97
N GLY A 307 19.76 -19.00 4.55
CA GLY A 307 21.02 -19.20 3.81
C GLY A 307 20.99 -20.34 2.80
N ALA A 308 20.15 -21.34 3.05
CA ALA A 308 19.92 -22.46 2.14
C ALA A 308 19.17 -22.06 0.85
N GLU A 309 18.55 -20.88 0.82
CA GLU A 309 17.72 -20.37 -0.28
C GLU A 309 18.26 -19.03 -0.82
N ALA A 310 19.47 -18.63 -0.43
CA ALA A 310 20.00 -17.27 -0.60
C ALA A 310 20.27 -16.81 -2.04
N ASN A 311 20.09 -17.68 -3.03
CA ASN A 311 20.03 -17.31 -4.44
C ASN A 311 18.56 -17.38 -4.87
N PRO A 312 17.80 -16.27 -4.75
CA PRO A 312 16.42 -16.25 -5.18
C PRO A 312 16.38 -16.50 -6.69
N ASP A 313 15.91 -17.69 -7.06
CA ASP A 313 15.55 -18.01 -8.43
C ASP A 313 14.04 -17.84 -8.61
N GLU A 314 13.54 -18.01 -9.82
CA GLU A 314 12.10 -17.99 -10.06
C GLU A 314 11.32 -18.99 -9.19
N THR A 315 11.97 -20.05 -8.69
CA THR A 315 11.27 -21.11 -7.96
C THR A 315 10.71 -20.60 -6.66
N ILE A 316 11.44 -19.76 -5.91
CA ILE A 316 10.92 -19.22 -4.65
C ILE A 316 9.77 -18.23 -4.88
N PHE A 317 9.80 -17.45 -5.96
CA PHE A 317 8.68 -16.58 -6.30
C PHE A 317 7.45 -17.41 -6.68
N ARG A 318 7.59 -18.36 -7.61
CA ARG A 318 6.49 -19.29 -7.97
C ARG A 318 6.00 -20.13 -6.79
N ARG A 319 6.85 -20.29 -5.76
CA ARG A 319 6.53 -20.99 -4.52
C ARG A 319 5.49 -20.22 -3.68
N TRP A 320 5.57 -18.89 -3.67
CA TRP A 320 4.83 -18.01 -2.74
C TRP A 320 3.81 -17.10 -3.41
N PHE A 321 3.91 -16.92 -4.72
CA PHE A 321 3.01 -16.12 -5.54
C PHE A 321 2.37 -16.98 -6.64
N ASP A 322 1.32 -16.45 -7.26
CA ASP A 322 0.96 -16.84 -8.61
C ASP A 322 1.71 -15.90 -9.55
N CYS A 323 2.55 -16.45 -10.44
CA CYS A 323 3.45 -15.66 -11.30
C CYS A 323 3.26 -16.00 -12.77
N ILE A 324 3.39 -14.98 -13.62
CA ILE A 324 3.50 -15.16 -15.07
C ILE A 324 4.70 -14.36 -15.60
N VAL A 325 5.08 -14.67 -16.84
CA VAL A 325 5.97 -13.84 -17.63
C VAL A 325 5.10 -13.16 -18.69
N THR A 326 5.15 -11.84 -18.78
CA THR A 326 4.36 -11.06 -19.75
C THR A 326 4.88 -11.28 -21.18
N GLN A 327 4.22 -10.70 -22.19
CA GLN A 327 4.63 -10.84 -23.59
C GLN A 327 5.98 -10.16 -23.85
N GLU A 328 6.25 -9.04 -23.17
CA GLU A 328 7.55 -8.35 -23.24
C GLU A 328 8.62 -8.97 -22.32
N GLY A 329 8.31 -10.08 -21.64
CA GLY A 329 9.29 -10.84 -20.86
C GLY A 329 9.42 -10.44 -19.39
N HIS A 330 8.51 -9.61 -18.86
CA HIS A 330 8.55 -9.16 -17.47
C HIS A 330 8.03 -10.25 -16.52
N PHE A 331 8.78 -10.59 -15.47
CA PHE A 331 8.33 -11.53 -14.45
C PHE A 331 7.49 -10.82 -13.38
N VAL A 332 6.21 -11.18 -13.30
CA VAL A 332 5.20 -10.48 -12.48
C VAL A 332 4.47 -11.43 -11.53
N ALA A 333 4.08 -10.93 -10.36
CA ALA A 333 3.11 -11.56 -9.48
C ALA A 333 1.69 -11.14 -9.86
N ILE A 334 0.73 -12.06 -9.72
CA ILE A 334 -0.70 -11.77 -9.88
C ILE A 334 -1.27 -11.35 -8.53
N GLN A 335 -1.83 -10.14 -8.50
CA GLN A 335 -2.70 -9.69 -7.42
C GLN A 335 -4.15 -9.93 -7.80
N HIS A 336 -4.85 -10.67 -6.97
CA HIS A 336 -6.27 -10.93 -7.11
C HIS A 336 -7.04 -9.93 -6.25
N VAL A 337 -7.98 -9.25 -6.89
CA VAL A 337 -8.92 -8.33 -6.26
C VAL A 337 -10.31 -8.95 -6.38
N GLY A 338 -10.74 -9.57 -5.30
CA GLY A 338 -12.06 -10.17 -5.17
C GLY A 338 -13.12 -9.16 -4.72
N LYS A 339 -14.27 -9.68 -4.30
CA LYS A 339 -15.41 -8.84 -3.84
C LYS A 339 -15.02 -7.91 -2.70
N CYS A 340 -15.23 -6.62 -2.92
CA CYS A 340 -15.08 -5.59 -1.88
C CYS A 340 -16.02 -5.90 -0.69
N PRO A 341 -15.52 -5.89 0.57
CA PRO A 341 -16.35 -6.07 1.75
C PRO A 341 -17.50 -5.05 1.79
N ILE A 342 -18.70 -5.49 2.18
CA ILE A 342 -19.94 -4.69 2.09
C ILE A 342 -19.79 -3.30 2.72
N MET A 343 -19.18 -3.21 3.90
CA MET A 343 -19.01 -1.94 4.60
C MET A 343 -17.97 -1.03 3.93
N VAL A 344 -16.93 -1.62 3.31
CA VAL A 344 -15.94 -0.87 2.53
C VAL A 344 -16.61 -0.33 1.26
N LYS A 345 -17.42 -1.14 0.57
CA LYS A 345 -18.21 -0.70 -0.57
C LYS A 345 -19.15 0.46 -0.21
N GLN A 346 -19.92 0.33 0.87
CA GLN A 346 -20.79 1.41 1.35
C GLN A 346 -20.03 2.70 1.66
N MET A 347 -18.83 2.60 2.26
CA MET A 347 -17.97 3.75 2.51
C MET A 347 -17.51 4.41 1.20
N LEU A 348 -17.14 3.61 0.20
CA LEU A 348 -16.74 4.11 -1.12
C LEU A 348 -17.91 4.74 -1.88
N ASP A 349 -19.10 4.15 -1.83
CA ASP A 349 -20.31 4.68 -2.48
C ASP A 349 -20.62 6.09 -1.95
N VAL A 350 -20.61 6.28 -0.63
CA VAL A 350 -20.84 7.61 -0.03
C VAL A 350 -19.70 8.59 -0.37
N TRP A 351 -18.46 8.09 -0.43
CA TRP A 351 -17.31 8.92 -0.83
C TRP A 351 -17.42 9.38 -2.29
N LEU A 352 -17.84 8.52 -3.22
CA LEU A 352 -18.06 8.87 -4.62
C LEU A 352 -19.28 9.79 -4.80
N ASP A 353 -20.37 9.56 -4.07
CA ASP A 353 -21.57 10.39 -4.11
C ASP A 353 -21.28 11.84 -3.74
N HIS A 354 -20.34 12.08 -2.81
CA HIS A 354 -19.85 13.43 -2.50
C HIS A 354 -19.24 14.13 -3.73
N TYR A 355 -18.48 13.41 -4.57
CA TYR A 355 -17.93 13.97 -5.81
C TYR A 355 -18.99 14.10 -6.92
N ARG A 356 -19.95 13.17 -7.00
CA ARG A 356 -21.11 13.27 -7.93
C ARG A 356 -21.96 14.51 -7.62
N GLN A 357 -22.19 14.80 -6.35
CA GLN A 357 -22.92 16.00 -5.91
C GLN A 357 -22.15 17.29 -6.24
N LYS A 358 -20.82 17.30 -6.02
CA LYS A 358 -19.97 18.43 -6.43
C LYS A 358 -20.05 18.69 -7.94
N ALA A 359 -19.99 17.65 -8.76
CA ALA A 359 -20.15 17.75 -10.20
C ALA A 359 -21.49 18.42 -10.59
N ALA A 360 -22.59 17.98 -9.98
CA ALA A 360 -23.91 18.56 -10.25
C ALA A 360 -24.01 20.04 -9.84
N SER A 361 -23.33 20.44 -8.75
CA SER A 361 -23.33 21.83 -8.29
C SER A 361 -22.50 22.77 -9.19
N SER A 362 -21.35 22.32 -9.72
CA SER A 362 -20.53 23.12 -10.63
C SER A 362 -21.22 23.34 -11.98
N ASP A 363 -21.97 22.34 -12.46
CA ASP A 363 -22.77 22.47 -13.68
C ASP A 363 -23.94 23.46 -13.48
N ALA A 364 -24.57 23.49 -12.30
CA ALA A 364 -25.64 24.44 -11.99
C ALA A 364 -25.14 25.91 -11.95
N ASP A 365 -23.96 26.16 -11.38
CA ASP A 365 -23.35 27.50 -11.34
C ASP A 365 -22.91 27.99 -12.74
N ASN A 366 -22.47 27.08 -13.61
CA ASN A 366 -22.14 27.39 -15.00
C ASN A 366 -23.38 27.72 -15.86
N ILE A 367 -24.53 27.10 -15.57
CA ILE A 367 -25.80 27.43 -16.24
C ILE A 367 -26.33 28.80 -15.76
N GLY A 368 -26.16 29.12 -14.48
CA GLY A 368 -26.57 30.42 -13.91
C GLY A 368 -25.78 31.62 -14.45
N THR A 369 -24.52 31.42 -14.86
CA THR A 369 -23.66 32.47 -15.43
C THR A 369 -23.84 32.67 -16.94
N GLN A 370 -24.36 31.68 -17.67
CA GLN A 370 -24.75 31.86 -19.08
C GLN A 370 -26.17 32.46 -19.25
N GLY A 371 -26.96 32.58 -18.19
CA GLY A 371 -28.35 33.07 -18.23
C GLY A 371 -28.55 34.59 -18.14
N PHE A 372 -27.50 35.39 -17.98
CA PHE A 372 -27.58 36.86 -17.87
C PHE A 372 -26.66 37.57 -18.88
N SER A 373 -26.87 37.33 -20.17
CA SER A 373 -26.49 38.27 -21.21
C SER A 373 -27.76 38.74 -21.92
N THR A 374 -28.50 39.63 -21.25
CA THR A 374 -29.55 40.42 -21.91
C THR A 374 -28.89 41.45 -22.81
N ASP A 375 -28.98 41.22 -24.12
CA ASP A 375 -28.72 42.18 -25.18
C ASP A 375 -29.48 43.49 -24.88
N GLY A 376 -28.72 44.54 -24.58
CA GLY A 376 -29.19 45.91 -24.60
C GLY A 376 -29.04 46.46 -26.00
N ASP A 377 -29.97 46.12 -26.89
CA ASP A 377 -30.18 46.82 -28.15
C ASP A 377 -30.63 48.25 -27.80
N SER A 378 -29.76 49.23 -28.03
CA SER A 378 -30.14 50.65 -28.00
C SER A 378 -30.01 51.20 -29.41
N ASP A 379 -31.13 51.16 -30.13
CA ASP A 379 -31.44 52.10 -31.20
C ASP A 379 -31.25 53.54 -30.70
N GLN A 380 -30.47 54.33 -31.43
CA GLN A 380 -30.60 55.79 -31.43
C GLN A 380 -29.94 56.40 -32.68
N ASP A 381 -30.84 56.88 -33.57
CA ASP A 381 -30.80 58.04 -34.48
C ASP A 381 -29.47 58.71 -34.87
#